data_AF-A0A3M6AEZ5-F1
#
_entry.id   AF-A0A3M6AEZ5-F1
#
_cell.length_a   1.000
_cell.length_b   1.000
_cell.length_c   1.000
_cell.angle_alpha   90.00
_cell.angle_beta   90.00
_cell.angle_gamma   90.00
#
_symmetry.space_group_name_H-M   'P 1'
#
loop_
_entity.id
_entity.type
_entity.pdbx_description
1 polymer ?
#
loop_
_entity_poly.entity_id
_entity_poly.type
_entity_poly.pdbx_seq_one_letter_code
_entity_poly.pdbx_strand_id
1 'polypeptide(L)' 'SDQAERSKLYHQAQQQIQQQALWIPLAHPTAAALVRKDVTGYQVSPFGRQDFYKVQVK' A
#
# COMPACT_ATOMS: atom_id res chain seq x y z
N SER A 1 15.62 -13.45 11.98
CA SER A 1 15.92 -13.17 10.56
C SER A 1 16.41 -11.75 10.44
N ASP A 2 17.41 -11.46 9.60
CA ASP A 2 17.92 -10.10 9.41
C ASP A 2 17.09 -9.37 8.34
N GLN A 3 16.49 -8.24 8.73
CA GLN A 3 15.70 -7.41 7.83
C GLN A 3 16.57 -6.75 6.75
N ALA A 4 17.79 -6.34 7.09
CA ALA A 4 18.69 -5.69 6.14
C ALA A 4 19.09 -6.67 5.03
N GLU A 5 19.40 -7.91 5.40
CA GLU A 5 19.75 -8.96 4.46
C GLU A 5 18.57 -9.29 3.53
N ARG A 6 17.35 -9.38 4.06
CA ARG A 6 16.14 -9.56 3.23
C ARG A 6 15.92 -8.42 2.24
N SER A 7 16.13 -7.17 2.66
CA SER A 7 15.99 -6.02 1.77
C SER A 7 16.98 -6.09 0.60
N LYS A 8 18.23 -6.48 0.83
CA LYS A 8 19.22 -6.67 -0.26
C LYS A 8 18.76 -7.72 -1.26
N LEU A 9 18.26 -8.86 -0.78
CA LEU A 9 17.75 -9.93 -1.64
C LEU A 9 16.55 -9.47 -2.48
N TYR A 10 15.63 -8.68 -1.90
CA TYR A 10 14.50 -8.12 -2.66
C TYR A 10 14.94 -7.15 -3.76
N HIS A 11 15.97 -6.33 -3.52
CA HIS A 11 16.52 -5.45 -4.56
C HIS A 11 17.13 -6.24 -5.71
N GLN A 12 17.90 -7.30 -5.42
CA GLN A 12 18.46 -8.19 -6.44
C GLN A 12 17.36 -8.83 -7.31
N ALA A 13 16.28 -9.30 -6.68
CA ALA A 13 15.14 -9.88 -7.40
C ALA A 13 14.43 -8.86 -8.30
N GLN A 14 14.21 -7.63 -7.82
CA GLN A 14 13.60 -6.56 -8.63
C GLN A 14 14.46 -6.20 -9.83
N GLN A 15 15.79 -6.17 -9.68
CA GLN A 15 16.72 -5.92 -10.77
C GLN A 15 16.63 -7.00 -11.86
N GLN A 16 16.52 -8.28 -11.48
CA GLN A 16 16.35 -9.38 -12.45
C GLN A 16 15.03 -9.26 -13.22
N ILE A 17 13.92 -8.94 -12.53
CA ILE A 17 12.61 -8.70 -13.15
C ILE A 17 12.69 -7.56 -14.19
N GLN A 18 13.38 -6.47 -13.85
CA GLN A 18 13.58 -5.34 -14.75
C GLN A 18 14.42 -5.73 -15.97
N GLN A 19 15.53 -6.44 -15.78
CA GLN A 19 16.42 -6.88 -16.86
C GLN A 19 15.72 -7.83 -17.85
N GLN A 20 14.84 -8.69 -17.35
CA GLN A 20 14.09 -9.66 -18.15
C GLN A 20 12.78 -9.08 -18.70
N ALA A 21 12.41 -7.85 -18.33
CA ALA A 21 11.18 -7.17 -18.73
C ALA A 21 9.90 -8.02 -18.53
N LEU A 22 9.82 -8.79 -17.43
CA LEU A 22 8.68 -9.69 -17.17
C LEU A 22 7.36 -8.93 -16.99
N TRP A 23 7.43 -7.73 -16.42
CA TRP A 23 6.35 -6.75 -16.37
C TRP A 23 6.92 -5.33 -16.34
N ILE A 24 6.08 -4.35 -16.67
CA ILE A 24 6.45 -2.92 -16.64
C ILE A 24 5.58 -2.23 -15.58
N PRO A 25 6.14 -1.82 -14.43
CA PRO A 25 5.40 -1.06 -13.43
C PRO A 25 5.02 0.32 -14.01
N LEU A 26 3.73 0.64 -14.07
CA LEU A 26 3.24 1.91 -14.64
C LEU A 26 3.00 2.99 -13.57
N ALA A 27 2.47 2.61 -12.40
CA ALA A 27 2.12 3.56 -11.34
C ALA A 27 2.01 2.90 -9.96
N HIS A 28 2.15 3.72 -8.92
CA HIS A 28 1.82 3.40 -7.53
C HIS A 28 0.74 4.39 -7.05
N PRO A 29 -0.55 4.01 -7.04
CA PRO A 29 -1.64 4.97 -6.81
C PRO A 29 -1.73 5.40 -5.34
N THR A 30 -2.11 6.65 -5.12
CA THR A 30 -2.50 7.14 -3.79
C THR A 30 -3.88 6.58 -3.44
N ALA A 31 -3.97 5.86 -2.32
CA ALA A 31 -5.25 5.42 -1.81
C ALA A 31 -6.07 6.61 -1.30
N ALA A 32 -7.32 6.71 -1.74
CA ALA A 32 -8.26 7.74 -1.32
C ALA A 32 -9.64 7.15 -1.05
N ALA A 33 -10.39 7.75 -0.14
CA ALA A 33 -11.76 7.41 0.13
C ALA A 33 -12.59 8.69 0.28
N LEU A 34 -13.79 8.68 -0.29
CA LEU A 34 -14.77 9.74 -0.10
C LEU A 34 -15.69 9.34 1.05
N VAL A 35 -15.83 10.22 2.04
CA VAL A 35 -16.73 10.03 3.17
C VAL A 35 -17.75 11.16 3.22
N ARG A 36 -18.92 10.90 3.81
CA ARG A 36 -19.92 11.94 4.06
C ARG A 36 -19.39 12.96 5.09
N LYS A 37 -19.92 14.19 5.07
CA LYS A 37 -19.46 15.29 5.93
C LYS A 37 -19.67 15.05 7.43
N ASP A 38 -20.62 14.19 7.78
CA ASP A 38 -21.00 13.78 9.14
C ASP A 38 -20.18 12.59 9.67
N VAL A 39 -19.38 11.93 8.81
CA VAL A 39 -18.49 10.83 9.18
C VAL A 39 -17.18 11.36 9.70
N THR A 40 -16.78 10.92 10.90
CA THR A 40 -15.51 11.25 11.52
C THR A 40 -14.77 9.99 11.96
N GLY A 41 -13.45 10.08 12.15
CA GLY A 41 -12.62 8.96 12.63
C GLY A 41 -12.24 7.90 11.58
N TYR A 42 -12.73 8.02 10.34
CA TYR A 42 -12.32 7.14 9.24
C TYR A 42 -10.87 7.41 8.80
N GLN A 43 -10.11 6.35 8.55
CA GLN A 43 -8.74 6.40 8.04
C GLN A 43 -8.57 5.45 6.85
N VAL A 44 -7.96 5.95 5.77
CA VAL A 44 -7.64 5.12 4.60
C VAL A 44 -6.59 4.08 4.98
N SER A 45 -6.89 2.81 4.75
CA SER A 45 -5.95 1.72 5.01
C SER A 45 -4.89 1.61 3.90
N PRO A 46 -3.60 1.44 4.25
CA PRO A 46 -2.56 1.13 3.27
C PRO A 46 -2.75 -0.26 2.61
N PHE A 47 -3.63 -1.10 3.17
CA PHE A 47 -3.95 -2.44 2.66
C PHE A 47 -5.33 -2.50 1.99
N GLY A 48 -5.99 -1.35 1.77
CA GLY A 48 -7.31 -1.28 1.14
C GLY A 48 -8.47 -1.83 1.98
N ARG A 49 -8.22 -2.22 3.23
CA ARG A 49 -9.26 -2.70 4.17
C ARG A 49 -10.10 -1.54 4.69
N GLN A 50 -11.35 -1.82 4.98
CA GLN A 50 -12.26 -0.86 5.62
C GLN A 50 -12.31 -1.16 7.12
N ASP A 51 -11.79 -0.26 7.96
CA ASP A 51 -11.85 -0.35 9.42
C ASP A 51 -12.78 0.73 9.96
N PHE A 52 -13.85 0.30 10.64
CA PHE A 52 -14.87 1.18 11.21
C PHE A 52 -14.77 1.33 12.72
N TYR A 53 -13.77 0.73 13.39
CA TYR A 53 -13.67 0.71 14.86
C TYR A 53 -13.67 2.11 15.49
N LYS A 54 -13.02 3.09 14.84
CA LYS A 54 -12.94 4.48 15.31
C LYS A 54 -13.96 5.40 14.62
N VAL A 55 -14.81 4.85 13.76
CA VAL A 55 -15.72 5.65 12.93
C VAL A 55 -16.94 6.04 13.73
N GLN A 56 -17.33 7.31 13.59
CA GLN A 56 -18.52 7.87 14.22
C GLN A 56 -19.33 8.66 13.18
N VAL A 57 -20.64 8.64 13.34
CA VAL A 57 -21.60 9.43 12.56
C VAL A 57 -22.32 10.35 13.54
N LYS A 58 -22.42 11.64 13.19
CA LYS A 58 -23.20 12.61 13.96
C LYS A 58 -24.70 12.34 13.93
#